data_AF-A0A7C8BVC2-F1
#
_entry.id   AF-A0A7C8BVC2-F1
#
_cell.length_a   1.000
_cell.length_b   1.000
_cell.length_c   1.000
_cell.angle_alpha   90.00
_cell.angle_beta   90.00
_cell.angle_gamma   90.00
#
_symmetry.space_group_name_H-M   'P 1'
#
loop_
_entity.id
_entity.type
_entity.pdbx_description
1 polymer ?
#
loop_
_entity_poly.entity_id
_entity_poly.type
_entity_poly.pdbx_seq_one_letter_code
_entity_poly.pdbx_strand_id
1 'polypeptide(L)'
;MRPMTLFEANRSSGAVSLRALFNGGRPAGRALPATLDDLCDVVIRGGWPAVQAMELHRASRLARSYVWQVSEDDLSRVDDVARDPQKISRLLHSLARNAEQATATKTMIRDMTGDATSEALSKETVDDYLRALRRIFVIEETPGWSPNLRSSIRINKRPKYHYVDPSLPAAILGATPQKLLGDLSAFGFLFESLCLCDLLVYAEASEAQVRYYRDNTDLKVDAIIESYDGKWAALEIKLGHNQADQAAKNLLRLKAKMESAGAEPPSFLAVVEGLGQHAYVRDDGVCVIPITSLAP
;
A
#
# COMPACT_ATOMS: atom_id res chain seq x y z
N MET A 1 7.69 12.61 2.83
CA MET A 1 8.36 12.68 1.50
C MET A 1 8.28 11.27 0.93
N ARG A 2 7.66 11.10 -0.24
CA ARG A 2 7.51 9.78 -0.88
C ARG A 2 8.51 9.66 -2.04
N PRO A 3 9.01 8.45 -2.35
CA PRO A 3 9.77 8.19 -3.56
C PRO A 3 8.96 8.45 -4.84
N MET A 4 9.61 8.33 -5.99
CA MET A 4 8.97 8.52 -7.29
C MET A 4 7.87 7.47 -7.51
N THR A 5 6.74 7.95 -7.99
CA THR A 5 5.66 7.11 -8.52
C THR A 5 6.07 6.46 -9.84
N LEU A 6 5.28 5.47 -10.30
CA LEU A 6 5.52 4.88 -11.63
C LEU A 6 5.36 5.90 -12.75
N PHE A 7 4.47 6.87 -12.62
CA PHE A 7 4.33 7.94 -13.60
C PHE A 7 5.59 8.81 -13.67
N GLU A 8 6.12 9.25 -12.52
CA GLU A 8 7.36 10.05 -12.47
C GLU A 8 8.58 9.26 -12.95
N ALA A 9 8.60 7.93 -12.74
CA ALA A 9 9.65 7.04 -13.21
C ALA A 9 9.51 6.63 -14.69
N ASN A 10 8.53 7.19 -15.43
CA ASN A 10 8.20 6.82 -16.82
C ASN A 10 7.87 5.32 -17.00
N ARG A 11 7.32 4.70 -15.95
CA ARG A 11 6.81 3.32 -15.92
C ARG A 11 5.28 3.23 -15.93
N SER A 12 4.62 4.38 -16.06
CA SER A 12 3.21 4.48 -16.40
C SER A 12 3.01 5.35 -17.64
N SER A 13 2.06 5.00 -18.51
CA SER A 13 1.69 5.83 -19.66
C SER A 13 0.90 7.08 -19.27
N GLY A 14 0.34 7.11 -18.05
CA GLY A 14 -0.53 8.17 -17.56
C GLY A 14 -1.81 8.36 -18.38
N ALA A 15 -2.24 7.33 -19.13
CA ALA A 15 -3.45 7.39 -19.93
C ALA A 15 -4.73 7.53 -19.07
N VAL A 16 -4.69 7.12 -17.81
CA VAL A 16 -5.79 7.24 -16.85
C VAL A 16 -5.39 8.19 -15.73
N SER A 17 -6.05 9.34 -15.63
CA SER A 17 -5.88 10.29 -14.52
C SER A 17 -6.87 9.98 -13.39
N LEU A 18 -6.36 9.85 -12.16
CA LEU A 18 -7.18 9.67 -10.97
C LEU A 18 -8.16 10.84 -10.80
N ARG A 19 -7.70 12.08 -10.98
CA ARG A 19 -8.54 13.27 -10.96
C ARG A 19 -9.64 13.24 -11.99
N ALA A 20 -9.36 12.74 -13.21
CA ALA A 20 -10.38 12.64 -14.25
C ALA A 20 -11.49 11.64 -13.86
N LEU A 21 -11.14 10.52 -13.22
CA LEU A 21 -12.12 9.53 -12.76
C LEU A 21 -13.09 10.11 -11.72
N PHE A 22 -12.59 10.90 -10.76
CA PHE A 22 -13.45 11.62 -9.80
C PHE A 22 -14.40 12.63 -10.45
N ASN A 23 -14.08 13.10 -11.66
CA ASN A 23 -14.89 14.03 -12.43
C ASN A 23 -15.79 13.34 -13.48
N GLY A 24 -16.00 12.01 -13.35
CA GLY A 24 -16.86 11.23 -14.24
C GLY A 24 -16.18 10.79 -15.54
N GLY A 25 -14.87 10.99 -15.66
CA GLY A 25 -14.06 10.42 -16.73
C GLY A 25 -14.11 8.90 -16.71
N ARG A 26 -14.07 8.29 -17.90
CA ARG A 26 -14.01 6.83 -18.04
C ARG A 26 -12.57 6.43 -18.38
N PRO A 27 -12.01 5.40 -17.72
CA PRO A 27 -10.68 4.92 -18.03
C PRO A 27 -10.66 4.40 -19.47
N ALA A 28 -9.72 4.90 -20.24
CA ALA A 28 -9.47 4.47 -21.61
C ALA A 28 -7.99 4.69 -21.92
N GLY A 29 -7.43 3.81 -22.75
CA GLY A 29 -6.06 3.95 -23.22
C GLY A 29 -5.21 2.73 -22.92
N ARG A 30 -4.02 2.74 -23.51
CA ARG A 30 -3.07 1.64 -23.46
C ARG A 30 -2.11 1.84 -22.29
N ALA A 31 -1.90 0.78 -21.54
CA ALA A 31 -0.89 0.72 -20.50
C ALA A 31 0.50 0.50 -21.11
N LEU A 32 1.55 0.91 -20.40
CA LEU A 32 2.88 0.43 -20.75
C LEU A 32 2.93 -1.09 -20.49
N PRO A 33 3.38 -1.91 -21.46
CA PRO A 33 3.48 -3.35 -21.26
C PRO A 33 4.38 -3.67 -20.08
N ALA A 34 3.93 -4.57 -19.21
CA ALA A 34 4.72 -5.08 -18.10
C ALA A 34 4.54 -6.60 -17.98
N THR A 35 5.65 -7.29 -17.78
CA THR A 35 5.68 -8.70 -17.40
C THR A 35 5.74 -8.84 -15.87
N LEU A 36 5.58 -10.06 -15.35
CA LEU A 36 5.81 -10.31 -13.93
C LEU A 36 7.25 -10.01 -13.51
N ASP A 37 8.23 -10.27 -14.37
CA ASP A 37 9.64 -9.94 -14.13
C ASP A 37 9.84 -8.42 -14.04
N ASP A 38 9.19 -7.64 -14.92
CA ASP A 38 9.26 -6.17 -14.87
C ASP A 38 8.68 -5.64 -13.55
N LEU A 39 7.55 -6.19 -13.11
CA LEU A 39 6.94 -5.81 -11.83
C LEU A 39 7.82 -6.25 -10.64
N CYS A 40 8.52 -7.38 -10.72
CA CYS A 40 9.50 -7.78 -9.71
C CYS A 40 10.65 -6.77 -9.62
N ASP A 41 11.20 -6.34 -10.77
CA ASP A 41 12.26 -5.31 -10.81
C ASP A 41 11.77 -4.03 -10.14
N VAL A 42 10.58 -3.54 -10.50
CA VAL A 42 9.99 -2.32 -9.93
C VAL A 42 9.82 -2.41 -8.42
N VAL A 43 9.22 -3.49 -7.91
CA VAL A 43 9.00 -3.70 -6.47
C VAL A 43 10.32 -3.75 -5.70
N ILE A 44 11.31 -4.49 -6.20
CA ILE A 44 12.58 -4.69 -5.51
C ILE A 44 13.48 -3.45 -5.61
N ARG A 45 13.43 -2.73 -6.73
CA ARG A 45 14.19 -1.50 -6.97
C ARG A 45 13.65 -0.34 -6.16
N GLY A 46 12.33 -0.19 -6.09
CA GLY A 46 11.68 0.96 -5.48
C GLY A 46 11.70 2.21 -6.36
N GLY A 47 11.05 3.27 -5.86
CA GLY A 47 10.91 4.58 -6.50
C GLY A 47 12.02 5.57 -6.14
N TRP A 48 13.10 5.15 -5.47
CA TRP A 48 14.17 6.08 -5.07
C TRP A 48 14.85 6.70 -6.30
N PRO A 49 14.97 8.04 -6.42
CA PRO A 49 15.56 8.66 -7.60
C PRO A 49 16.98 8.16 -7.92
N ALA A 50 17.78 7.94 -6.87
CA ALA A 50 19.17 7.50 -7.01
C ALA A 50 19.32 6.09 -7.62
N VAL A 51 18.29 5.23 -7.53
CA VAL A 51 18.41 3.82 -7.94
C VAL A 51 17.74 3.50 -9.28
N GLN A 52 17.05 4.46 -9.89
CA GLN A 52 16.30 4.22 -11.13
C GLN A 52 17.18 3.74 -12.29
N ALA A 53 18.39 4.28 -12.42
CA ALA A 53 19.35 3.92 -13.46
C ALA A 53 20.36 2.83 -13.04
N MET A 54 20.21 2.23 -11.86
CA MET A 54 21.16 1.22 -11.36
C MET A 54 20.84 -0.20 -11.84
N GLU A 55 21.80 -1.11 -11.72
CA GLU A 55 21.51 -2.54 -11.78
C GLU A 55 20.64 -2.98 -10.59
N LEU A 56 19.66 -3.87 -10.81
CA LEU A 56 18.69 -4.29 -9.78
C LEU A 56 19.37 -4.82 -8.50
N HIS A 57 20.45 -5.59 -8.64
CA HIS A 57 21.19 -6.12 -7.49
C HIS A 57 21.82 -5.01 -6.63
N ARG A 58 22.22 -3.87 -7.23
CA ARG A 58 22.75 -2.71 -6.51
C ARG A 58 21.64 -1.93 -5.82
N ALA A 59 20.52 -1.70 -6.51
CA ALA A 59 19.34 -1.05 -5.94
C ALA A 59 18.84 -1.82 -4.71
N SER A 60 18.67 -3.14 -4.85
CA SER A 60 18.27 -4.04 -3.76
C SER A 60 19.26 -4.02 -2.58
N ARG A 61 20.58 -3.93 -2.86
CA ARG A 61 21.59 -3.81 -1.81
C ARG A 61 21.50 -2.48 -1.07
N LEU A 62 21.22 -1.38 -1.75
CA LEU A 62 21.04 -0.07 -1.11
C LEU A 62 19.80 -0.06 -0.21
N ALA A 63 18.69 -0.64 -0.64
CA ALA A 63 17.50 -0.78 0.22
C ALA A 63 17.81 -1.60 1.49
N ARG A 64 18.57 -2.71 1.38
CA ARG A 64 19.05 -3.46 2.55
C ARG A 64 19.96 -2.63 3.47
N SER A 65 20.90 -1.88 2.89
CA SER A 65 21.79 -1.01 3.67
C SER A 65 21.03 0.10 4.38
N TYR A 66 20.01 0.68 3.75
CA TYR A 66 19.14 1.68 4.36
C TYR A 66 18.37 1.10 5.55
N VAL A 67 17.72 -0.06 5.39
CA VAL A 67 17.01 -0.75 6.48
C VAL A 67 17.94 -1.07 7.66
N TRP A 68 19.17 -1.50 7.36
CA TRP A 68 20.20 -1.73 8.37
C TRP A 68 20.54 -0.44 9.12
N GLN A 69 20.82 0.66 8.40
CA GLN A 69 21.17 1.95 9.01
C GLN A 69 20.05 2.52 9.88
N VAL A 70 18.80 2.38 9.44
CA VAL A 70 17.61 2.74 10.22
C VAL A 70 17.57 1.99 11.55
N SER A 71 17.95 0.71 11.55
CA SER A 71 17.95 -0.13 12.75
C SER A 71 19.10 0.22 13.70
N GLU A 72 20.27 0.59 13.19
CA GLU A 72 21.47 0.78 14.00
C GLU A 72 21.65 2.21 14.57
N ASP A 73 21.25 3.27 13.83
CA ASP A 73 21.65 4.64 14.18
C ASP A 73 20.53 5.68 13.99
N ASP A 74 19.82 5.67 12.84
CA ASP A 74 18.95 6.79 12.47
C ASP A 74 17.75 6.97 13.41
N LEU A 75 17.18 5.86 13.93
CA LEU A 75 15.99 5.93 14.76
C LEU A 75 16.24 6.53 16.15
N SER A 76 17.45 6.39 16.69
CA SER A 76 17.80 7.00 17.98
C SER A 76 18.20 8.47 17.85
N ARG A 77 18.70 8.87 16.68
CA ARG A 77 19.08 10.26 16.39
C ARG A 77 17.90 11.21 16.16
N VAL A 78 16.72 10.69 15.82
CA VAL A 78 15.55 11.55 15.49
C VAL A 78 15.02 12.32 16.71
N ASP A 79 15.23 11.81 17.91
CA ASP A 79 14.72 12.38 19.15
C ASP A 79 15.62 12.13 20.38
N ASP A 80 16.88 11.76 20.15
CA ASP A 80 17.89 11.46 21.18
C ASP A 80 17.48 10.37 22.19
N VAL A 81 16.52 9.51 21.83
CA VAL A 81 16.09 8.36 22.66
C VAL A 81 16.84 7.10 22.24
N ALA A 82 17.58 6.52 23.17
CA ALA A 82 18.24 5.23 22.98
C ALA A 82 17.21 4.11 22.78
N ARG A 83 17.26 3.45 21.62
CA ARG A 83 16.41 2.32 21.26
C ARG A 83 17.28 1.12 20.93
N ASP A 84 16.75 -0.08 21.16
CA ASP A 84 17.46 -1.33 20.93
C ASP A 84 17.40 -1.69 19.44
N PRO A 85 18.55 -1.75 18.71
CA PRO A 85 18.59 -2.07 17.30
C PRO A 85 17.91 -3.40 16.94
N GLN A 86 17.99 -4.40 17.82
CA GLN A 86 17.34 -5.69 17.58
C GLN A 86 15.81 -5.57 17.63
N LYS A 87 15.28 -4.75 18.54
CA LYS A 87 13.83 -4.50 18.63
C LYS A 87 13.34 -3.70 17.43
N ILE A 88 14.14 -2.75 16.92
CA ILE A 88 13.82 -2.02 15.68
C ILE A 88 13.77 -2.98 14.51
N SER A 89 14.81 -3.81 14.34
CA SER A 89 14.89 -4.82 13.28
C SER A 89 13.71 -5.80 13.33
N ARG A 90 13.33 -6.28 14.52
CA ARG A 90 12.16 -7.15 14.70
C ARG A 90 10.84 -6.46 14.37
N LEU A 91 10.68 -5.18 14.72
CA LEU A 91 9.50 -4.41 14.36
C LEU A 91 9.40 -4.25 12.84
N LEU A 92 10.49 -3.86 12.18
CA LEU A 92 10.56 -3.78 10.72
C LEU A 92 10.22 -5.15 10.10
N HIS A 93 10.77 -6.25 10.60
CA HIS A 93 10.42 -7.58 10.09
C HIS A 93 8.97 -8.00 10.37
N SER A 94 8.37 -7.57 11.49
CA SER A 94 6.96 -7.79 11.79
C SER A 94 6.06 -7.03 10.82
N LEU A 95 6.36 -5.75 10.57
CA LEU A 95 5.61 -4.91 9.64
C LEU A 95 5.74 -5.42 8.20
N ALA A 96 6.95 -5.78 7.73
CA ALA A 96 7.15 -6.29 6.37
C ALA A 96 6.39 -7.60 6.10
N ARG A 97 6.34 -8.53 7.06
CA ARG A 97 5.56 -9.78 6.92
C ARG A 97 4.05 -9.56 6.89
N ASN A 98 3.59 -8.47 7.47
CA ASN A 98 2.18 -8.10 7.53
C ASN A 98 1.92 -6.83 6.68
N ALA A 99 2.71 -6.64 5.61
CA ALA A 99 2.54 -5.51 4.71
C ALA A 99 1.09 -5.45 4.21
N GLU A 100 0.55 -4.24 4.17
CA GLU A 100 -0.83 -3.95 3.77
C GLU A 100 -1.93 -4.57 4.65
N GLN A 101 -1.58 -5.08 5.83
CA GLN A 101 -2.52 -5.56 6.84
C GLN A 101 -2.62 -4.65 8.06
N ALA A 102 -3.81 -4.62 8.68
CA ALA A 102 -4.04 -3.92 9.94
C ALA A 102 -3.53 -4.76 11.12
N THR A 103 -2.21 -4.81 11.29
CA THR A 103 -1.51 -5.66 12.28
C THR A 103 -1.92 -5.31 13.70
N ALA A 104 -2.28 -6.33 14.48
CA ALA A 104 -2.64 -6.13 15.88
C ALA A 104 -1.41 -5.73 16.71
N THR A 105 -1.56 -4.76 17.62
CA THR A 105 -0.49 -4.39 18.57
C THR A 105 0.06 -5.61 19.33
N LYS A 106 -0.81 -6.56 19.72
CA LYS A 106 -0.39 -7.81 20.37
C LYS A 106 0.54 -8.66 19.49
N THR A 107 0.31 -8.67 18.18
CA THR A 107 1.20 -9.35 17.21
C THR A 107 2.55 -8.67 17.17
N MET A 108 2.60 -7.33 17.09
CA MET A 108 3.86 -6.58 17.09
C MET A 108 4.64 -6.77 18.40
N ILE A 109 3.96 -6.71 19.57
CA ILE A 109 4.59 -6.97 20.88
C ILE A 109 5.24 -8.35 20.89
N ARG A 110 4.49 -9.39 20.49
CA ARG A 110 5.01 -10.76 20.45
C ARG A 110 6.24 -10.86 19.54
N ASP A 111 6.15 -10.31 18.33
CA ASP A 111 7.20 -10.40 17.33
C ASP A 111 8.47 -9.61 17.74
N MET A 112 8.32 -8.50 18.47
CA MET A 112 9.44 -7.70 18.98
C MET A 112 10.11 -8.29 20.24
N THR A 113 9.34 -8.98 21.09
CA THR A 113 9.84 -9.54 22.37
C THR A 113 10.91 -10.63 22.12
N GLY A 114 10.89 -11.28 20.95
CA GLY A 114 11.95 -12.16 20.45
C GLY A 114 12.00 -13.55 21.07
N ASP A 115 12.00 -13.63 22.40
CA ASP A 115 11.91 -14.89 23.17
C ASP A 115 10.60 -14.89 23.98
N ALA A 116 9.89 -16.02 23.99
CA ALA A 116 8.68 -16.23 24.77
C ALA A 116 8.93 -16.14 26.29
N THR A 117 10.18 -16.27 26.74
CA THR A 117 10.59 -16.16 28.14
C THR A 117 10.93 -14.72 28.57
N SER A 118 11.10 -13.80 27.62
CA SER A 118 11.38 -12.39 27.91
C SER A 118 10.13 -11.64 28.35
N GLU A 119 10.32 -10.61 29.17
CA GLU A 119 9.23 -9.71 29.55
C GLU A 119 8.64 -9.04 28.31
N ALA A 120 7.32 -9.12 28.18
CA ALA A 120 6.61 -8.55 27.04
C ALA A 120 6.74 -7.02 27.03
N LEU A 121 6.96 -6.46 25.84
CA LEU A 121 6.98 -5.00 25.67
C LEU A 121 5.62 -4.39 25.98
N SER A 122 5.64 -3.20 26.58
CA SER A 122 4.43 -2.40 26.75
C SER A 122 3.90 -1.91 25.40
N LYS A 123 2.60 -1.60 25.35
CA LYS A 123 2.00 -0.99 24.16
C LYS A 123 2.67 0.35 23.84
N GLU A 124 2.95 1.13 24.87
CA GLU A 124 3.58 2.44 24.78
C GLU A 124 4.97 2.36 24.14
N THR A 125 5.71 1.28 24.42
CA THR A 125 7.02 1.02 23.79
C THR A 125 6.86 0.78 22.28
N VAL A 126 5.88 -0.03 21.87
CA VAL A 126 5.63 -0.28 20.44
C VAL A 126 5.17 1.01 19.74
N ASP A 127 4.27 1.76 20.37
CA ASP A 127 3.76 3.03 19.83
C ASP A 127 4.88 4.08 19.70
N ASP A 128 5.85 4.08 20.61
CA ASP A 128 7.05 4.93 20.52
C ASP A 128 7.93 4.58 19.31
N TYR A 129 8.21 3.29 19.09
CA TYR A 129 9.02 2.84 17.95
C TYR A 129 8.31 3.15 16.62
N LEU A 130 6.99 2.93 16.55
CA LEU A 130 6.18 3.29 15.38
C LEU A 130 6.21 4.80 15.12
N ARG A 131 6.12 5.63 16.18
CA ARG A 131 6.21 7.08 16.06
C ARG A 131 7.58 7.49 15.51
N ALA A 132 8.65 6.92 16.02
CA ALA A 132 10.01 7.22 15.55
C ALA A 132 10.17 6.86 14.06
N LEU A 133 9.72 5.67 13.63
CA LEU A 133 9.80 5.22 12.23
C LEU A 133 9.03 6.15 11.28
N ARG A 134 7.90 6.69 11.73
CA ARG A 134 7.13 7.69 10.97
C ARG A 134 7.83 9.04 10.87
N ARG A 135 8.49 9.49 11.95
CA ARG A 135 9.22 10.77 11.97
C ARG A 135 10.39 10.80 10.98
N ILE A 136 11.02 9.64 10.75
CA ILE A 136 12.09 9.49 9.75
C ILE A 136 11.56 9.02 8.38
N PHE A 137 10.24 9.02 8.16
CA PHE A 137 9.60 8.64 6.90
C PHE A 137 9.96 7.23 6.39
N VAL A 138 10.09 6.24 7.28
CA VAL A 138 10.26 4.82 6.88
C VAL A 138 8.91 4.16 6.65
N ILE A 139 7.91 4.53 7.47
CA ILE A 139 6.54 4.06 7.36
C ILE A 139 5.56 5.23 7.42
N GLU A 140 4.39 5.02 6.84
CA GLU A 140 3.25 5.91 6.90
C GLU A 140 2.02 5.18 7.45
N GLU A 141 1.04 5.96 7.91
CA GLU A 141 -0.18 5.46 8.55
C GLU A 141 -1.38 5.69 7.63
N THR A 142 -2.11 4.62 7.30
CA THR A 142 -3.39 4.71 6.58
C THR A 142 -4.54 4.40 7.54
N PRO A 143 -5.39 5.38 7.88
CA PRO A 143 -6.50 5.15 8.78
C PRO A 143 -7.65 4.41 8.09
N GLY A 144 -8.51 3.77 8.90
CA GLY A 144 -9.73 3.13 8.41
C GLY A 144 -10.76 4.17 7.96
N TRP A 145 -11.47 3.88 6.86
CA TRP A 145 -12.53 4.73 6.33
C TRP A 145 -13.87 4.45 7.01
N SER A 146 -14.62 5.52 7.30
CA SER A 146 -16.02 5.47 7.74
C SER A 146 -16.87 6.29 6.77
N PRO A 147 -17.99 5.75 6.26
CA PRO A 147 -18.79 6.44 5.24
C PRO A 147 -19.46 7.73 5.73
N ASN A 148 -19.75 7.84 7.04
CA ASN A 148 -20.41 9.00 7.63
C ASN A 148 -19.92 9.22 9.07
N LEU A 149 -19.91 10.48 9.53
CA LEU A 149 -19.53 10.87 10.91
C LEU A 149 -20.37 10.18 12.00
N ARG A 150 -21.61 9.77 11.67
CA ARG A 150 -22.56 9.08 12.55
C ARG A 150 -22.84 7.63 12.14
N SER A 151 -22.00 7.06 11.26
CA SER A 151 -22.22 5.70 10.77
C SER A 151 -22.29 4.69 11.92
N SER A 152 -23.31 3.84 11.91
CA SER A 152 -23.45 2.71 12.84
C SER A 152 -22.60 1.50 12.42
N ILE A 153 -21.99 1.54 11.22
CA ILE A 153 -21.14 0.46 10.70
C ILE A 153 -19.88 0.38 11.56
N ARG A 154 -19.68 -0.76 12.22
CA ARG A 154 -18.47 -1.04 12.98
C ARG A 154 -17.31 -1.33 12.03
N ILE A 155 -16.48 -0.31 11.83
CA ILE A 155 -15.22 -0.41 11.09
C ILE A 155 -14.06 -0.76 12.01
N ASN A 156 -13.00 -1.34 11.44
CA ASN A 156 -11.74 -1.48 12.14
C ASN A 156 -11.10 -0.10 12.33
N LYS A 157 -10.88 0.30 13.60
CA LYS A 157 -10.26 1.59 13.95
C LYS A 157 -8.74 1.56 13.94
N ARG A 158 -8.12 0.37 13.83
CA ARG A 158 -6.66 0.25 13.85
C ARG A 158 -6.10 0.79 12.55
N PRO A 159 -5.06 1.62 12.54
CA PRO A 159 -4.44 1.98 11.28
C PRO A 159 -3.73 0.79 10.64
N LYS A 160 -3.55 0.86 9.31
CA LYS A 160 -2.51 0.10 8.61
C LYS A 160 -1.23 0.92 8.62
N TYR A 161 -0.10 0.26 8.82
CA TYR A 161 1.21 0.84 8.60
C TYR A 161 1.78 0.25 7.31
N HIS A 162 2.16 1.10 6.37
CA HIS A 162 2.79 0.70 5.12
C HIS A 162 4.17 1.35 5.04
N TYR A 163 5.07 0.72 4.31
CA TYR A 163 6.37 1.32 4.02
C TYR A 163 6.20 2.41 2.97
N VAL A 164 7.02 3.45 3.05
CA VAL A 164 7.01 4.53 2.05
C VAL A 164 7.44 4.08 0.66
N ASP A 165 8.05 2.90 0.56
CA ASP A 165 8.54 2.32 -0.69
C ASP A 165 8.48 0.78 -0.62
N PRO A 166 8.04 0.08 -1.69
CA PRO A 166 7.96 -1.38 -1.71
C PRO A 166 9.32 -2.08 -1.63
N SER A 167 10.43 -1.41 -1.95
CA SER A 167 11.77 -1.98 -1.84
C SER A 167 12.19 -2.24 -0.39
N LEU A 168 11.62 -1.52 0.58
CA LEU A 168 11.94 -1.69 2.00
C LEU A 168 11.44 -3.04 2.55
N PRO A 169 10.13 -3.37 2.47
CA PRO A 169 9.66 -4.69 2.88
C PRO A 169 10.26 -5.79 2.00
N ALA A 170 10.49 -5.54 0.70
CA ALA A 170 11.19 -6.49 -0.16
C ALA A 170 12.63 -6.78 0.33
N ALA A 171 13.38 -5.75 0.74
CA ALA A 171 14.72 -5.89 1.29
C ALA A 171 14.73 -6.64 2.63
N ILE A 172 13.79 -6.32 3.52
CA ILE A 172 13.63 -6.95 4.84
C ILE A 172 13.32 -8.44 4.70
N LEU A 173 12.45 -8.82 3.77
CA LEU A 173 12.06 -10.21 3.51
C LEU A 173 13.09 -10.97 2.66
N GLY A 174 14.17 -10.30 2.23
CA GLY A 174 15.18 -10.90 1.35
C GLY A 174 14.60 -11.36 0.01
N ALA A 175 13.66 -10.58 -0.54
CA ALA A 175 13.01 -10.84 -1.81
C ALA A 175 14.02 -10.76 -2.98
N THR A 176 13.87 -11.69 -3.91
CA THR A 176 14.56 -11.70 -5.21
C THR A 176 13.51 -12.00 -6.29
N PRO A 177 13.77 -11.69 -7.57
CA PRO A 177 12.82 -12.03 -8.64
C PRO A 177 12.43 -13.51 -8.60
N GLN A 178 13.40 -14.41 -8.40
CA GLN A 178 13.15 -15.84 -8.31
C GLN A 178 12.22 -16.22 -7.13
N LYS A 179 12.39 -15.59 -5.97
CA LYS A 179 11.52 -15.83 -4.81
C LYS A 179 10.11 -15.30 -5.02
N LEU A 180 9.97 -14.10 -5.60
CA LEU A 180 8.66 -13.49 -5.86
C LEU A 180 7.87 -14.25 -6.93
N LEU A 181 8.53 -14.69 -7.99
CA LEU A 181 7.92 -15.55 -9.01
C LEU A 181 7.55 -16.93 -8.46
N GLY A 182 8.30 -17.44 -7.49
CA GLY A 182 8.01 -18.69 -6.78
C GLY A 182 6.90 -18.59 -5.73
N ASP A 183 6.55 -17.38 -5.27
CA ASP A 183 5.52 -17.10 -4.28
C ASP A 183 4.70 -15.87 -4.69
N LEU A 184 3.73 -16.09 -5.59
CA LEU A 184 2.84 -15.04 -6.10
C LEU A 184 1.95 -14.43 -5.00
N SER A 185 1.75 -15.12 -3.88
CA SER A 185 0.99 -14.59 -2.75
C SER A 185 1.81 -13.51 -2.04
N ALA A 186 3.07 -13.79 -1.73
CA ALA A 186 4.00 -12.80 -1.18
C ALA A 186 4.22 -11.63 -2.16
N PHE A 187 4.33 -11.93 -3.46
CA PHE A 187 4.45 -10.89 -4.47
C PHE A 187 3.19 -10.01 -4.54
N GLY A 188 2.00 -10.58 -4.40
CA GLY A 188 0.74 -9.84 -4.30
C GLY A 188 0.78 -8.75 -3.23
N PHE A 189 1.24 -9.07 -2.00
CA PHE A 189 1.34 -8.07 -0.92
C PHE A 189 2.34 -6.95 -1.21
N LEU A 190 3.48 -7.26 -1.83
CA LEU A 190 4.45 -6.23 -2.21
C LEU A 190 3.97 -5.39 -3.40
N PHE A 191 3.18 -5.98 -4.31
CA PHE A 191 2.53 -5.28 -5.40
C PHE A 191 1.43 -4.34 -4.89
N GLU A 192 0.65 -4.75 -3.88
CA GLU A 192 -0.27 -3.86 -3.17
C GLU A 192 0.46 -2.65 -2.57
N SER A 193 1.61 -2.88 -1.94
CA SER A 193 2.46 -1.82 -1.40
C SER A 193 2.94 -0.84 -2.46
N LEU A 194 3.38 -1.35 -3.63
CA LEU A 194 3.72 -0.52 -4.79
C LEU A 194 2.55 0.36 -5.24
N CYS A 195 1.38 -0.24 -5.42
CA CYS A 195 0.20 0.49 -5.88
C CYS A 195 -0.24 1.56 -4.85
N LEU A 196 -0.17 1.25 -3.56
CA LEU A 196 -0.52 2.19 -2.50
C LEU A 196 0.45 3.38 -2.44
N CYS A 197 1.75 3.16 -2.67
CA CYS A 197 2.72 4.26 -2.77
C CYS A 197 2.31 5.29 -3.85
N ASP A 198 1.96 4.80 -5.04
CA ASP A 198 1.45 5.63 -6.14
C ASP A 198 0.12 6.32 -5.79
N LEU A 199 -0.85 5.56 -5.28
CA LEU A 199 -2.18 6.07 -4.94
C LEU A 199 -2.13 7.16 -3.85
N LEU A 200 -1.22 7.06 -2.89
CA LEU A 200 -1.04 8.09 -1.86
C LEU A 200 -0.59 9.43 -2.47
N VAL A 201 0.35 9.39 -3.42
CA VAL A 201 0.81 10.58 -4.13
C VAL A 201 -0.30 11.13 -5.03
N TYR A 202 -0.96 10.27 -5.81
CA TYR A 202 -2.00 10.68 -6.76
C TYR A 202 -3.23 11.25 -6.05
N ALA A 203 -3.63 10.67 -4.92
CA ALA A 203 -4.73 11.16 -4.11
C ALA A 203 -4.39 12.55 -3.52
N GLU A 204 -3.19 12.73 -2.97
CA GLU A 204 -2.77 14.02 -2.41
C GLU A 204 -2.73 15.11 -3.49
N ALA A 205 -2.21 14.80 -4.68
CA ALA A 205 -2.23 15.70 -5.84
C ALA A 205 -3.65 16.04 -6.33
N SER A 206 -4.65 15.21 -5.96
CA SER A 206 -6.06 15.37 -6.30
C SER A 206 -6.91 15.91 -5.13
N GLU A 207 -6.29 16.48 -4.09
CA GLU A 207 -6.99 16.97 -2.89
C GLU A 207 -7.85 15.88 -2.22
N ALA A 208 -7.30 14.67 -2.16
CA ALA A 208 -7.93 13.49 -1.58
C ALA A 208 -6.96 12.75 -0.66
N GLN A 209 -7.51 11.81 0.11
CA GLN A 209 -6.74 10.99 1.03
C GLN A 209 -7.05 9.51 0.83
N VAL A 210 -6.00 8.69 0.91
CA VAL A 210 -6.15 7.24 0.94
C VAL A 210 -6.51 6.79 2.35
N ARG A 211 -7.44 5.86 2.41
CA ARG A 211 -7.93 5.12 3.57
C ARG A 211 -8.04 3.65 3.19
N TYR A 212 -8.37 2.80 4.14
CA TYR A 212 -8.73 1.41 3.84
C TYR A 212 -10.07 1.07 4.46
N TYR A 213 -10.76 0.05 3.95
CA TYR A 213 -12.00 -0.43 4.55
C TYR A 213 -11.85 -1.85 5.06
N ARG A 214 -12.27 -2.09 6.30
CA ARG A 214 -12.47 -3.43 6.87
C ARG A 214 -13.55 -3.39 7.92
N ASP A 215 -14.48 -4.33 7.84
CA ASP A 215 -15.54 -4.48 8.84
C ASP A 215 -15.54 -5.86 9.51
N ASN A 216 -16.53 -6.09 10.38
CA ASN A 216 -16.74 -7.32 11.13
C ASN A 216 -17.40 -8.46 10.32
N THR A 217 -17.79 -8.21 9.07
CA THR A 217 -18.34 -9.21 8.13
C THR A 217 -17.27 -9.77 7.18
N ASP A 218 -16.01 -9.53 7.53
CA ASP A 218 -14.79 -9.86 6.77
C ASP A 218 -14.71 -9.21 5.38
N LEU A 219 -15.56 -8.21 5.11
CA LEU A 219 -15.44 -7.38 3.92
C LEU A 219 -14.25 -6.44 4.09
N LYS A 220 -13.33 -6.50 3.13
CA LYS A 220 -12.09 -5.71 3.06
C LYS A 220 -12.03 -5.07 1.70
N VAL A 221 -11.52 -3.84 1.64
CA VAL A 221 -11.14 -3.15 0.40
C VAL A 221 -9.78 -2.51 0.63
N ASP A 222 -8.89 -2.66 -0.34
CA ASP A 222 -7.47 -2.32 -0.22
C ASP A 222 -7.28 -0.81 -0.04
N ALA A 223 -7.97 -0.01 -0.86
CA ALA A 223 -7.97 1.44 -0.77
C ALA A 223 -9.37 2.05 -0.93
N ILE A 224 -9.68 3.04 -0.09
CA ILE A 224 -10.73 4.01 -0.30
C ILE A 224 -10.05 5.35 -0.51
N ILE A 225 -10.38 6.06 -1.58
CA ILE A 225 -9.88 7.42 -1.82
C ILE A 225 -11.04 8.37 -1.57
N GLU A 226 -10.85 9.29 -0.65
CA GLU A 226 -11.88 10.24 -0.21
C GLU A 226 -11.36 11.66 -0.41
N SER A 227 -12.06 12.45 -1.24
CA SER A 227 -11.76 13.87 -1.44
C SER A 227 -12.38 14.72 -0.32
N TYR A 228 -11.86 15.92 -0.12
CA TYR A 228 -12.35 16.82 0.91
C TYR A 228 -13.82 17.24 0.74
N ASP A 229 -14.37 17.19 -0.48
CA ASP A 229 -15.79 17.45 -0.77
C ASP A 229 -16.71 16.25 -0.45
N GLY A 230 -16.16 15.15 0.09
CA GLY A 230 -16.91 13.97 0.52
C GLY A 230 -17.18 12.94 -0.59
N LYS A 231 -16.71 13.17 -1.82
CA LYS A 231 -16.71 12.12 -2.84
C LYS A 231 -15.72 11.04 -2.45
N TRP A 232 -16.05 9.81 -2.81
CA TRP A 232 -15.19 8.67 -2.51
C TRP A 232 -15.17 7.67 -3.66
N ALA A 233 -14.10 6.90 -3.72
CA ALA A 233 -13.93 5.79 -4.64
C ALA A 233 -13.35 4.60 -3.88
N ALA A 234 -13.64 3.38 -4.35
CA ALA A 234 -13.11 2.16 -3.77
C ALA A 234 -12.31 1.37 -4.79
N LEU A 235 -11.13 0.91 -4.34
CA LEU A 235 -10.14 0.26 -5.18
C LEU A 235 -9.70 -1.07 -4.57
N GLU A 236 -9.70 -2.11 -5.40
CA GLU A 236 -9.05 -3.39 -5.14
C GLU A 236 -7.79 -3.49 -5.97
N ILE A 237 -6.72 -4.04 -5.39
CA ILE A 237 -5.44 -4.20 -6.08
C ILE A 237 -5.21 -5.69 -6.32
N LYS A 238 -4.84 -6.05 -7.55
CA LYS A 238 -4.60 -7.46 -7.92
C LYS A 238 -3.40 -7.56 -8.86
N LEU A 239 -2.44 -8.41 -8.50
CA LEU A 239 -1.26 -8.64 -9.35
C LEU A 239 -1.65 -9.17 -10.73
N GLY A 240 -2.59 -10.11 -10.79
CA GLY A 240 -3.03 -10.77 -12.02
C GLY A 240 -4.44 -10.35 -12.48
N HIS A 241 -4.63 -10.28 -13.80
CA HIS A 241 -5.88 -9.90 -14.44
C HIS A 241 -7.06 -10.86 -14.15
N ASN A 242 -6.77 -12.16 -13.98
CA ASN A 242 -7.76 -13.19 -13.72
C ASN A 242 -8.54 -13.02 -12.40
N GLN A 243 -8.12 -12.09 -11.53
CA GLN A 243 -8.78 -11.81 -10.26
C GLN A 243 -9.75 -10.61 -10.34
N ALA A 244 -9.82 -9.91 -11.48
CA ALA A 244 -10.63 -8.71 -11.63
C ALA A 244 -12.12 -8.95 -11.40
N ASP A 245 -12.67 -10.09 -11.86
CA ASP A 245 -14.08 -10.42 -11.64
C ASP A 245 -14.44 -10.55 -10.15
N GLN A 246 -13.59 -11.21 -9.39
CA GLN A 246 -13.84 -11.42 -7.96
C GLN A 246 -13.66 -10.12 -7.16
N ALA A 247 -12.68 -9.31 -7.54
CA ALA A 247 -12.45 -7.98 -6.98
C ALA A 247 -13.65 -7.04 -7.26
N ALA A 248 -14.15 -7.02 -8.51
CA ALA A 248 -15.32 -6.23 -8.88
C ALA A 248 -16.57 -6.60 -8.07
N LYS A 249 -16.84 -7.90 -7.88
CA LYS A 249 -17.94 -8.37 -7.00
C LYS A 249 -17.80 -7.87 -5.57
N ASN A 250 -16.58 -7.86 -5.03
CA ASN A 250 -16.31 -7.37 -3.69
C ASN A 250 -16.58 -5.85 -3.55
N LEU A 251 -16.15 -5.07 -4.54
CA LEU A 251 -16.42 -3.63 -4.63
C LEU A 251 -17.92 -3.32 -4.75
N LEU A 252 -18.65 -4.07 -5.57
CA LEU A 252 -20.11 -3.92 -5.70
C LEU A 252 -20.84 -4.29 -4.41
N ARG A 253 -20.35 -5.28 -3.67
CA ARG A 253 -20.86 -5.62 -2.33
C ARG A 253 -20.63 -4.47 -1.34
N LEU A 254 -19.47 -3.81 -1.38
CA LEU A 254 -19.22 -2.60 -0.58
C LEU A 254 -20.21 -1.50 -0.96
N LYS A 255 -20.33 -1.18 -2.25
CA LYS A 255 -21.26 -0.16 -2.76
C LYS A 255 -22.69 -0.38 -2.25
N ALA A 256 -23.23 -1.57 -2.46
CA ALA A 256 -24.59 -1.91 -2.02
C ALA A 256 -24.76 -1.77 -0.50
N LYS A 257 -23.73 -2.16 0.28
CA LYS A 257 -23.73 -2.01 1.74
C LYS A 257 -23.74 -0.53 2.17
N MET A 258 -22.96 0.31 1.51
CA MET A 258 -22.88 1.74 1.81
C MET A 258 -24.18 2.47 1.44
N GLU A 259 -24.73 2.18 0.26
CA GLU A 259 -26.02 2.73 -0.19
C GLU A 259 -27.17 2.30 0.75
N SER A 260 -27.19 1.03 1.18
CA SER A 260 -28.18 0.54 2.15
C SER A 260 -28.07 1.22 3.52
N ALA A 261 -26.89 1.78 3.85
CA ALA A 261 -26.66 2.54 5.06
C ALA A 261 -26.90 4.05 4.88
N GLY A 262 -27.39 4.49 3.71
CA GLY A 262 -27.68 5.88 3.40
C GLY A 262 -26.46 6.74 3.07
N ALA A 263 -25.34 6.13 2.67
CA ALA A 263 -24.19 6.87 2.14
C ALA A 263 -24.38 7.16 0.65
N GLU A 264 -23.77 8.26 0.19
CA GLU A 264 -23.70 8.59 -1.24
C GLU A 264 -22.95 7.49 -2.02
N PRO A 265 -23.35 7.23 -3.28
CA PRO A 265 -22.68 6.24 -4.11
C PRO A 265 -21.22 6.66 -4.39
N PRO A 266 -20.32 5.69 -4.62
CA PRO A 266 -18.94 6.00 -4.98
C PRO A 266 -18.89 6.71 -6.34
N SER A 267 -17.97 7.65 -6.49
CA SER A 267 -17.68 8.31 -7.79
C SER A 267 -17.23 7.30 -8.84
N PHE A 268 -16.42 6.32 -8.43
CA PHE A 268 -16.09 5.16 -9.23
C PHE A 268 -15.67 3.99 -8.34
N LEU A 269 -15.71 2.78 -8.92
CA LEU A 269 -15.12 1.56 -8.36
C LEU A 269 -14.02 1.12 -9.33
N ALA A 270 -12.85 0.73 -8.84
CA ALA A 270 -11.78 0.26 -9.72
C ALA A 270 -11.06 -0.98 -9.20
N VAL A 271 -10.68 -1.85 -10.12
CA VAL A 271 -9.64 -2.87 -9.92
C VAL A 271 -8.36 -2.34 -10.54
N VAL A 272 -7.33 -2.16 -9.74
CA VAL A 272 -5.98 -1.84 -10.19
C VAL A 272 -5.21 -3.12 -10.40
N GLU A 273 -4.66 -3.31 -11.60
CA GLU A 273 -4.00 -4.57 -11.98
C GLU A 273 -2.57 -4.41 -12.51
N GLY A 274 -1.75 -5.44 -12.35
CA GLY A 274 -0.34 -5.41 -12.76
C GLY A 274 -0.11 -5.72 -14.24
N LEU A 275 -0.86 -6.68 -14.79
CA LEU A 275 -0.58 -7.30 -16.10
C LEU A 275 -1.55 -6.91 -17.22
N GLY A 276 -2.40 -5.91 -16.98
CA GLY A 276 -3.38 -5.45 -17.96
C GLY A 276 -2.75 -4.63 -19.08
N GLN A 277 -3.28 -4.77 -20.31
CA GLN A 277 -2.77 -4.03 -21.47
C GLN A 277 -3.53 -2.72 -21.74
N HIS A 278 -4.79 -2.65 -21.33
CA HIS A 278 -5.67 -1.51 -21.57
C HIS A 278 -6.53 -1.26 -20.35
N ALA A 279 -6.82 0.01 -20.09
CA ALA A 279 -7.82 0.38 -19.12
C ALA A 279 -9.21 0.38 -19.76
N TYR A 280 -10.21 -0.12 -19.05
CA TYR A 280 -11.58 -0.24 -19.55
C TYR A 280 -12.61 -0.22 -18.43
N VAL A 281 -13.88 -0.14 -18.81
CA VAL A 281 -15.02 -0.25 -17.87
C VAL A 281 -15.75 -1.55 -18.18
N ARG A 282 -16.00 -2.34 -17.14
CA ARG A 282 -16.79 -3.57 -17.22
C ARG A 282 -18.27 -3.24 -17.37
N ASP A 283 -19.08 -4.21 -17.79
CA ASP A 283 -20.53 -4.05 -17.93
C ASP A 283 -21.24 -3.71 -16.60
N ASP A 284 -20.64 -4.10 -15.48
CA ASP A 284 -21.11 -3.80 -14.12
C ASP A 284 -20.69 -2.40 -13.61
N GLY A 285 -20.01 -1.60 -14.45
CA GLY A 285 -19.57 -0.24 -14.17
C GLY A 285 -18.26 -0.16 -13.38
N VAL A 286 -17.64 -1.28 -13.00
CA VAL A 286 -16.34 -1.28 -12.34
C VAL A 286 -15.24 -1.04 -13.36
N CYS A 287 -14.37 -0.08 -13.07
CA CYS A 287 -13.18 0.23 -13.85
C CYS A 287 -12.12 -0.85 -13.67
N VAL A 288 -11.40 -1.21 -14.72
CA VAL A 288 -10.19 -2.05 -14.64
C VAL A 288 -9.05 -1.23 -15.21
N ILE A 289 -8.04 -0.98 -14.37
CA ILE A 289 -6.98 0.00 -14.65
C ILE A 289 -5.64 -0.67 -14.41
N PRO A 290 -4.83 -0.89 -15.46
CA PRO A 290 -3.45 -1.31 -15.26
C PRO A 290 -2.68 -0.22 -14.51
N ILE A 291 -1.92 -0.59 -13.48
CA ILE A 291 -1.14 0.39 -12.69
C ILE A 291 -0.15 1.18 -13.58
N THR A 292 0.38 0.54 -14.64
CA THR A 292 1.25 1.16 -15.66
C THR A 292 0.51 2.05 -16.67
N SER A 293 -0.74 2.43 -16.37
CA SER A 293 -1.49 3.46 -17.09
C SER A 293 -1.98 4.59 -16.19
N LEU A 294 -1.86 4.46 -14.87
CA LEU A 294 -2.40 5.41 -13.91
C LEU A 294 -1.45 6.61 -13.70
N ALA A 295 -2.03 7.78 -13.51
CA ALA A 295 -1.38 9.04 -13.20
C ALA A 295 -2.27 9.86 -12.24
N PRO A 296 -1.75 10.97 -11.67
CA PRO A 296 -2.55 11.90 -10.88
C PRO A 296 -3.85 12.34 -11.56
#